data_AF-A0A7S2MUZ7-F1
#
_entry.id   AF-A0A7S2MUZ7-F1
#
_cell.length_a   1.000
_cell.length_b   1.000
_cell.length_c   1.000
_cell.angle_alpha   90.00
_cell.angle_beta   90.00
_cell.angle_gamma   90.00
#
_symmetry.space_group_name_H-M   'P 1'
#
loop_
_entity.id
_entity.type
_entity.pdbx_description
1 polymer ?
#
loop_
_entity_poly.entity_id
_entity_poly.type
_entity_poly.pdbx_seq_one_letter_code
_entity_poly.pdbx_strand_id
1 'polypeptide(L)'
;GSFNLSAFIRTRWFVQQQMECDLEPAELFQCQYAEYSMLDKKTFWGFTIQGHDHIDHILPNATTMDLHPCAGVVDEAHGKLEVGQCFLPRALAGPYWVYTY
;
A
#
# COMPACT_ATOMS: atom_id res chain seq x y z
N GLY A 1 18.28 10.29 -5.60
CA GLY A 1 18.27 10.94 -4.26
C GLY A 1 18.04 9.88 -3.20
N SER A 2 18.34 10.16 -1.93
CA SER A 2 17.97 9.24 -0.84
C SER A 2 16.44 9.25 -0.65
N PHE A 3 15.79 8.09 -0.66
CA PHE A 3 14.36 7.99 -0.36
C PHE A 3 14.07 8.49 1.06
N ASN A 4 12.92 9.15 1.26
CA ASN A 4 12.46 9.58 2.57
C ASN A 4 11.05 9.05 2.81
N LEU A 5 10.94 8.01 3.65
CA LEU A 5 9.68 7.34 3.92
C LEU A 5 8.65 8.27 4.56
N SER A 6 9.09 9.08 5.53
CA SER A 6 8.21 10.01 6.24
C SER A 6 7.60 11.04 5.30
N ALA A 7 8.35 11.50 4.30
CA ALA A 7 7.84 12.39 3.26
C ALA A 7 6.88 11.65 2.32
N PHE A 8 7.21 10.43 1.91
CA PHE A 8 6.40 9.61 1.02
C PHE A 8 5.01 9.30 1.59
N ILE A 9 4.93 8.91 2.87
CA ILE A 9 3.65 8.52 3.51
C ILE A 9 2.83 9.69 4.04
N ARG A 10 3.30 10.94 3.89
CA ARG A 10 2.68 12.11 4.53
C ARG A 10 1.31 12.46 3.95
N THR A 11 1.08 12.13 2.69
CA THR A 11 -0.12 12.52 1.95
C THR A 11 -0.65 11.36 1.12
N ARG A 12 -1.91 11.50 0.71
CA ARG A 12 -2.57 10.60 -0.22
C ARG A 12 -1.85 10.55 -1.58
N TRP A 13 -1.75 9.34 -2.12
CA TRP A 13 -1.31 9.08 -3.48
C TRP A 13 -2.51 8.74 -4.36
N PHE A 14 -2.64 9.41 -5.50
CA PHE A 14 -3.63 9.09 -6.51
C PHE A 14 -2.97 8.31 -7.63
N VAL A 15 -3.41 7.08 -7.86
CA VAL A 15 -2.82 6.21 -8.88
C VAL A 15 -3.12 6.79 -10.26
N GLN A 16 -2.07 7.16 -11.00
CA GLN A 16 -2.20 7.72 -12.35
C GLN A 16 -2.11 6.64 -13.43
N GLN A 17 -1.28 5.62 -13.19
CA GLN A 17 -1.02 4.51 -14.09
C GLN A 17 -0.70 3.26 -13.27
N GLN A 18 -1.24 2.12 -13.70
CA GLN A 18 -1.01 0.83 -13.08
C GLN A 18 -0.95 -0.25 -14.15
N MET A 19 -0.12 -1.27 -13.91
CA MET A 19 -0.07 -2.47 -14.74
C MET A 19 -1.12 -3.46 -14.26
N GLU A 20 -1.92 -4.00 -15.18
CA GLU A 20 -2.86 -5.08 -14.89
C GLU A 20 -2.14 -6.33 -14.35
N CYS A 21 -2.67 -6.90 -13.27
CA CYS A 21 -2.20 -8.16 -12.72
C CYS A 21 -3.38 -8.98 -12.18
N ASP A 22 -3.17 -10.26 -11.88
CA ASP A 22 -4.25 -11.17 -11.47
C ASP A 22 -5.04 -10.70 -10.24
N LEU A 23 -4.37 -10.04 -9.28
CA LEU A 23 -5.01 -9.50 -8.07
C LEU A 23 -5.70 -8.16 -8.31
N GLU A 24 -5.34 -7.48 -9.39
CA GLU A 24 -5.84 -6.15 -9.70
C GLU A 24 -6.09 -6.02 -11.22
N PRO A 25 -7.20 -6.62 -11.70
CA PRO A 25 -7.59 -6.52 -13.11
C PRO A 25 -7.91 -5.07 -13.49
N ALA A 26 -7.81 -4.75 -14.78
CA ALA A 26 -7.92 -3.37 -15.26
C ALA A 26 -9.28 -2.71 -14.95
N GLU A 27 -10.33 -3.50 -14.76
CA GLU A 27 -11.65 -3.01 -14.34
C GLU A 27 -11.64 -2.31 -12.97
N LEU A 28 -10.65 -2.61 -12.12
CA LEU A 28 -10.49 -1.97 -10.82
C LEU A 28 -9.78 -0.61 -10.89
N PHE A 29 -9.23 -0.19 -12.02
CA PHE A 29 -8.37 1.01 -12.11
C PHE A 29 -9.13 2.35 -12.13
N GLN A 30 -10.23 2.44 -11.37
CA GLN A 30 -11.06 3.64 -11.31
C GLN A 30 -10.87 4.35 -9.96
N CYS A 31 -10.52 5.64 -10.05
CA CYS A 31 -10.38 6.57 -8.91
C CYS A 31 -9.61 6.03 -7.70
N GLN A 32 -8.55 5.25 -7.94
CA GLN A 32 -7.82 4.63 -6.85
C GLN A 32 -6.94 5.63 -6.11
N TYR A 33 -6.90 5.50 -4.79
CA TYR A 33 -5.91 6.20 -3.97
C TYR A 33 -5.39 5.32 -2.84
N ALA A 34 -4.17 5.65 -2.38
CA ALA A 34 -3.54 5.02 -1.24
C ALA A 34 -3.13 6.07 -0.21
N GLU A 35 -3.42 5.76 1.05
CA GLU A 35 -3.01 6.53 2.21
C GLU A 35 -2.23 5.64 3.16
N TYR A 36 -1.30 6.24 3.88
CA TYR A 36 -0.38 5.52 4.74
C TYR A 36 -0.27 6.22 6.08
N SER A 37 -0.09 5.45 7.14
CA SER A 37 0.10 5.98 8.49
C SER A 37 1.13 5.16 9.25
N MET A 38 2.07 5.86 9.89
CA MET A 38 2.93 5.21 10.88
C MET A 38 2.08 4.77 12.07
N LEU A 39 2.26 3.52 12.48
CA LEU A 39 1.61 3.01 13.67
C LEU A 39 2.37 3.49 14.91
N ASP A 40 1.64 3.97 15.93
CA ASP A 40 2.23 4.34 17.23
C ASP A 40 2.96 3.16 17.90
N LYS A 41 2.47 1.95 17.64
CA LYS A 41 3.08 0.70 18.06
C LYS A 41 3.02 -0.34 16.94
N LYS A 42 4.08 -1.14 16.82
CA LYS A 42 4.09 -2.29 15.91
C LYS A 42 2.91 -3.22 16.17
N THR A 43 2.35 -3.78 15.10
CA THR A 43 1.35 -4.85 15.21
C THR A 43 1.97 -6.09 15.85
N PHE A 44 1.14 -7.06 16.25
CA PHE A 44 1.62 -8.35 16.79
C PHE A 44 2.63 -9.04 15.86
N TRP A 45 2.41 -8.94 14.55
CA TRP A 45 3.29 -9.53 13.53
C TRP A 45 4.48 -8.63 13.14
N GLY A 46 4.66 -7.48 13.77
CA GLY A 46 5.84 -6.62 13.57
C GLY A 46 5.75 -5.67 12.39
N PHE A 47 4.55 -5.39 11.86
CA PHE A 47 4.33 -4.31 10.90
C PHE A 47 4.37 -2.94 11.58
N THR A 48 4.79 -1.90 10.85
CA THR A 48 5.03 -0.54 11.37
C THR A 48 4.18 0.53 10.69
N ILE A 49 3.58 0.21 9.54
CA ILE A 49 2.79 1.13 8.73
C ILE A 49 1.43 0.47 8.47
N GLN A 50 0.36 1.24 8.58
CA GLN A 50 -0.98 0.89 8.11
C GLN A 50 -1.22 1.61 6.77
N GLY A 51 -1.58 0.84 5.75
CA GLY A 51 -2.10 1.36 4.49
C GLY A 51 -3.63 1.39 4.50
N HIS A 52 -4.16 2.25 3.65
CA HIS A 52 -5.56 2.33 3.29
C HIS A 52 -5.61 2.57 1.78
N ASP A 53 -6.01 1.53 1.05
CA ASP A 53 -6.18 1.60 -0.40
C ASP A 53 -7.67 1.61 -0.70
N HIS A 54 -8.09 2.60 -1.47
CA HIS A 54 -9.46 2.80 -1.87
C HIS A 54 -9.59 2.67 -3.37
N ILE A 55 -10.61 1.95 -3.81
CA ILE A 55 -10.92 1.74 -5.22
C ILE A 55 -12.40 2.05 -5.42
N ASP A 56 -12.70 3.00 -6.33
CA ASP A 56 -14.05 3.09 -6.86
C ASP A 56 -14.24 1.95 -7.84
N HIS A 57 -15.27 1.13 -7.66
CA HIS A 57 -15.67 0.17 -8.69
C HIS A 57 -16.89 0.77 -9.39
N ILE A 58 -16.77 1.20 -10.64
CA ILE A 58 -17.82 1.96 -11.32
C ILE A 58 -18.43 1.17 -12.48
N LEU A 59 -19.57 0.50 -12.22
CA LEU A 59 -20.81 0.35 -13.03
C LEU A 59 -21.49 -1.04 -12.91
N PRO A 60 -22.84 -1.14 -13.05
CA PRO A 60 -23.85 -0.09 -12.93
C PRO A 60 -24.28 0.18 -11.47
N ASN A 61 -23.88 -0.66 -10.52
CA ASN A 61 -24.17 -0.57 -9.08
C ASN A 61 -22.94 -0.93 -8.23
N ALA A 62 -21.74 -0.88 -8.81
CA ALA A 62 -20.58 -1.43 -8.17
C ALA A 62 -20.18 -0.63 -6.91
N THR A 63 -19.69 -1.35 -5.91
CA THR A 63 -19.40 -0.84 -4.56
C THR A 63 -17.94 -0.46 -4.45
N THR A 64 -17.64 0.58 -3.67
CA THR A 64 -16.27 0.92 -3.29
C THR A 64 -15.59 -0.26 -2.59
N MET A 65 -14.29 -0.40 -2.79
CA MET A 65 -13.47 -1.40 -2.09
C MET A 65 -12.41 -0.66 -1.27
N ASP A 66 -12.43 -0.91 0.04
CA ASP A 66 -11.44 -0.39 0.99
C ASP A 66 -10.58 -1.53 1.51
N LEU A 67 -9.30 -1.50 1.20
CA LEU A 67 -8.29 -2.45 1.64
C LEU A 67 -7.41 -1.79 2.71
N HIS A 68 -7.03 -2.58 3.72
CA HIS A 68 -6.24 -2.07 4.84
C HIS A 68 -4.96 -2.91 5.02
N PRO A 69 -4.05 -2.89 4.04
CA PRO A 69 -2.80 -3.64 4.14
C PRO A 69 -1.89 -3.04 5.22
N CYS A 70 -0.95 -3.84 5.70
CA CYS A 70 0.11 -3.40 6.60
C CYS A 70 1.46 -3.52 5.91
N ALA A 71 2.37 -2.61 6.24
CA ALA A 71 3.73 -2.65 5.74
C ALA A 71 4.79 -2.64 6.86
N GLY A 72 5.86 -3.38 6.63
CA GLY A 72 7.05 -3.44 7.47
C GLY A 72 8.24 -2.84 6.72
N VAL A 73 8.98 -1.95 7.38
CA VAL A 73 10.21 -1.38 6.79
C VAL A 73 11.32 -2.45 6.80
N VAL A 74 12.00 -2.60 5.66
CA VAL A 74 13.17 -3.49 5.50
C VAL A 74 14.43 -2.67 5.26
N ASP A 75 14.39 -1.74 4.33
CA ASP A 75 15.48 -0.79 4.06
C ASP A 75 14.87 0.56 3.66
N GLU A 76 14.84 1.48 4.63
CA GLU A 76 14.25 2.79 4.44
C GLU A 76 15.01 3.59 3.38
N ALA A 77 16.34 3.58 3.36
CA ALA A 77 17.13 4.43 2.48
C ALA A 77 16.89 4.13 0.99
N HIS A 78 16.47 2.89 0.69
CA HIS A 78 16.18 2.40 -0.66
C HIS A 78 14.69 2.11 -0.90
N GLY A 79 13.80 2.54 0.01
CA GLY A 79 12.35 2.38 -0.16
C GLY A 79 11.86 0.94 -0.15
N LYS A 80 12.61 -0.01 0.45
CA LYS A 80 12.26 -1.43 0.50
C LYS A 80 11.37 -1.73 1.69
N LEU A 81 10.22 -2.33 1.42
CA LEU A 81 9.17 -2.69 2.35
C LEU A 81 8.74 -4.16 2.18
N GLU A 82 7.99 -4.65 3.14
CA GLU A 82 7.21 -5.88 3.07
C GLU A 82 5.74 -5.53 3.28
N VAL A 83 4.87 -5.84 2.33
CA VAL A 83 3.44 -5.49 2.35
C VAL A 83 2.60 -6.76 2.44
N GLY A 84 1.59 -6.75 3.31
CA GLY A 84 0.71 -7.90 3.47
C GLY A 84 -0.54 -7.59 4.29
N GLN A 85 -1.32 -8.62 4.57
CA GLN A 85 -2.52 -8.51 5.38
C GLN A 85 -2.13 -8.39 6.87
N CYS A 86 -2.68 -7.40 7.57
CA CYS A 86 -2.31 -7.09 8.96
C CYS A 86 -2.51 -8.23 9.96
N PHE A 87 -3.44 -9.16 9.68
CA PHE A 87 -3.76 -10.29 10.54
C PHE A 87 -2.86 -11.53 10.30
N LEU A 88 -2.06 -11.53 9.23
CA LEU A 88 -1.15 -12.62 8.90
C LEU A 88 0.29 -12.34 9.38
N PRO A 89 1.09 -13.41 9.65
CA PRO A 89 2.51 -13.25 9.95
C PRO A 89 3.24 -12.45 8.88
N ARG A 90 4.11 -11.52 9.31
CA ARG A 90 4.93 -10.71 8.40
C ARG A 90 5.85 -11.53 7.48
N ALA A 91 6.22 -12.75 7.89
CA ALA A 91 6.98 -13.66 7.03
C ALA A 91 6.23 -14.11 5.76
N LEU A 92 4.91 -13.91 5.69
CA LEU A 92 4.08 -14.16 4.50
C LEU A 92 3.83 -12.89 3.67
N ALA A 93 4.37 -11.74 4.09
CA ALA A 93 4.25 -10.50 3.35
C ALA A 93 5.09 -10.55 2.06
N GLY A 94 4.58 -9.92 1.01
CA GLY A 94 5.28 -9.79 -0.26
C GLY A 94 6.30 -8.65 -0.22
N PRO A 95 7.42 -8.76 -0.93
CA PRO A 95 8.39 -7.68 -1.00
C PRO A 95 7.87 -6.54 -1.89
N TYR A 96 8.10 -5.29 -1.48
CA TYR A 96 7.62 -4.08 -2.17
C TYR A 96 8.71 -3.01 -2.17
N TRP A 97 8.77 -2.19 -3.23
CA TRP A 97 9.73 -1.09 -3.33
C TRP A 97 9.06 0.16 -3.86
N VAL A 98 9.34 1.30 -3.21
CA VAL A 98 9.08 2.61 -3.81
C VAL A 98 10.30 3.03 -4.60
N TYR A 99 10.13 3.19 -5.91
CA TYR A 99 11.20 3.58 -6.82
C TYR A 99 11.03 5.02 -7.29
N THR A 100 12.12 5.81 -7.23
CA THR A 100 12.17 7.21 -7.68
C THR A 100 13.41 7.42 -8.54
N TYR A 101 13.25 8.09 -9.69
CA TYR A 101 14.33 8.40 -10.64
C TYR A 101 15.12 9.66 -10.24
#